data_AF-E6PDL5-F1
#
_entry.id   AF-E6PDL5-F1
#
_cell.length_a   1.000
_cell.length_b   1.000
_cell.length_c   1.000
_cell.angle_alpha   90.00
_cell.angle_beta   90.00
_cell.angle_gamma   90.00
#
_symmetry.space_group_name_H-M   'P 1'
#
loop_
_entity.id
_entity.type
_entity.pdbx_description
1 polymer ?
#
loop_
_entity_poly.entity_id
_entity_poly.type
_entity_poly.pdbx_seq_one_letter_code
_entity_poly.pdbx_strand_id
1 'polypeptide(L)'
;MARGKRRGGRPAKKPNADKAAKTAVPKEEAIEVEGTIVEPLPNAMFRVELANGHRVLAHVSGKIRMNFIRILPGDRVLVELSPYDLTHGRITYRYK
;
A
#
# COMPACT_ATOMS: atom_id res chain seq x y z
N MET A 1 14.31 -42.38 35.64
CA MET A 1 15.27 -41.84 34.66
C MET A 1 14.53 -41.71 33.33
N ALA A 2 14.59 -40.67 32.50
CA ALA A 2 15.52 -39.56 32.39
C ALA A 2 14.77 -38.28 31.98
N ARG A 3 15.32 -37.16 32.42
CA ARG A 3 14.91 -35.79 32.09
C ARG A 3 15.37 -35.45 30.68
N GLY A 4 14.49 -34.86 29.87
CA GLY A 4 14.83 -34.22 28.59
C GLY A 4 14.28 -32.80 28.52
N LYS A 5 14.80 -31.89 29.36
CA LYS A 5 14.65 -30.43 29.24
C LYS A 5 15.63 -29.93 28.18
N ARG A 6 15.20 -29.03 27.25
CA ARG A 6 15.95 -28.01 26.45
C ARG A 6 15.38 -27.96 25.01
N ARG A 7 14.97 -26.86 24.38
CA ARG A 7 14.97 -25.38 24.56
C ARG A 7 13.74 -24.87 23.77
N GLY A 8 12.98 -23.81 24.08
CA GLY A 8 13.37 -22.49 24.55
C GLY A 8 13.72 -21.57 23.36
N GLY A 9 12.78 -20.69 22.94
CA GLY A 9 13.04 -19.47 22.16
C GLY A 9 12.25 -19.34 20.83
N ARG A 10 11.03 -18.77 20.80
CA ARG A 10 10.65 -17.35 20.50
C ARG A 10 10.74 -16.95 19.00
N PRO A 11 10.00 -15.93 18.52
CA PRO A 11 8.58 -15.96 18.20
C PRO A 11 8.25 -15.52 16.73
N ALA A 12 6.99 -15.72 16.34
CA ALA A 12 6.20 -14.90 15.40
C ALA A 12 6.81 -14.48 14.04
N LYS A 13 6.35 -15.13 12.95
CA LYS A 13 6.07 -14.40 11.71
C LYS A 13 4.56 -14.35 11.54
N LYS A 14 3.99 -13.20 11.91
CA LYS A 14 2.58 -12.86 11.72
C LYS A 14 2.14 -13.27 10.31
N PRO A 15 1.02 -13.99 10.13
CA PRO A 15 0.36 -14.00 8.84
C PRO A 15 -0.25 -12.61 8.67
N ASN A 16 0.32 -11.78 7.80
CA ASN A 16 -0.29 -10.49 7.50
C ASN A 16 -1.53 -10.76 6.64
N ALA A 17 -2.67 -10.91 7.33
CA ALA A 17 -3.86 -10.06 7.21
C ALA A 17 -4.18 -9.38 5.86
N ASP A 18 -3.97 -10.02 4.72
CA ASP A 18 -4.60 -9.60 3.46
C ASP A 18 -5.64 -10.65 3.04
N LYS A 19 -6.72 -10.74 3.82
CA LYS A 19 -7.88 -11.58 3.52
C LYS A 19 -9.11 -10.70 3.30
N ALA A 20 -9.48 -10.50 2.03
CA ALA A 20 -10.86 -10.31 1.57
C ALA A 20 -10.84 -10.46 0.03
N ALA A 21 -11.32 -11.59 -0.51
CA ALA A 21 -12.68 -11.71 -1.05
C ALA A 21 -12.90 -10.77 -2.25
N LYS A 22 -12.85 -11.25 -3.50
CA LYS A 22 -14.02 -11.71 -4.26
C LYS A 22 -15.32 -11.00 -3.84
N THR A 23 -15.88 -10.14 -4.69
CA THR A 23 -17.21 -10.25 -5.33
C THR A 23 -17.53 -8.94 -6.06
N ALA A 24 -18.09 -9.06 -7.27
CA ALA A 24 -18.62 -7.95 -8.03
C ALA A 24 -19.82 -7.30 -7.31
N VAL A 25 -19.71 -6.01 -6.97
CA VAL A 25 -20.85 -5.10 -6.73
C VAL A 25 -20.50 -3.70 -7.28
N PRO A 26 -21.48 -2.94 -7.79
CA PRO A 26 -21.26 -1.89 -8.78
C PRO A 26 -20.77 -0.58 -8.15
N LYS A 27 -19.72 0.00 -8.76
CA LYS A 27 -19.31 1.42 -8.68
C LYS A 27 -19.48 2.06 -7.30
N GLU A 28 -18.68 1.64 -6.33
CA GLU A 28 -18.29 2.58 -5.30
C GLU A 28 -17.17 3.44 -5.87
N GLU A 29 -17.48 4.72 -6.05
CA GLU A 29 -16.60 5.75 -6.57
C GLU A 29 -15.34 5.77 -5.69
N ALA A 30 -14.24 5.24 -6.23
CA ALA A 30 -12.94 5.32 -5.59
C ALA A 30 -12.65 6.81 -5.34
N ILE A 31 -12.21 7.14 -4.12
CA ILE A 31 -11.94 8.52 -3.77
C ILE A 31 -10.58 8.87 -4.35
N GLU A 32 -10.57 9.73 -5.37
CA GLU A 32 -9.34 10.28 -5.93
C GLU A 32 -8.81 11.37 -5.01
N VAL A 33 -7.60 11.19 -4.51
CA VAL A 33 -6.94 12.15 -3.62
C VAL A 33 -5.55 12.44 -4.15
N GLU A 34 -5.20 13.72 -4.14
CA GLU A 34 -3.85 14.16 -4.45
C GLU A 34 -2.91 13.93 -3.26
N GLY A 35 -1.73 13.43 -3.55
CA GLY A 35 -0.68 13.23 -2.56
C GLY A 35 0.71 13.42 -3.14
N THR A 36 1.67 13.57 -2.24
CA THR A 36 3.09 13.67 -2.58
C THR A 36 3.81 12.42 -2.10
N ILE A 37 4.67 11.83 -2.94
CA ILE A 37 5.46 10.68 -2.49
C ILE A 37 6.53 11.16 -1.53
N VAL A 38 6.56 10.57 -0.34
CA VAL A 38 7.59 10.84 0.66
C VAL A 38 8.76 9.88 0.44
N GLU A 39 8.48 8.57 0.36
CA GLU A 39 9.50 7.53 0.38
C GLU A 39 9.08 6.31 -0.46
N PRO A 40 9.97 5.76 -1.31
CA PRO A 40 9.75 4.45 -1.93
C PRO A 40 10.13 3.31 -0.96
N LEU A 41 9.32 2.24 -0.95
CA LEU A 41 9.54 1.02 -0.16
C LEU A 41 9.91 -0.17 -1.07
N PRO A 42 10.66 -1.18 -0.56
CA PRO A 42 11.22 -2.27 -1.36
C PRO A 42 10.21 -3.23 -2.03
N ASN A 43 8.91 -3.11 -1.76
CA ASN A 43 7.86 -3.96 -2.33
C ASN A 43 7.05 -3.28 -3.45
N ALA A 44 7.63 -2.32 -4.17
CA ALA A 44 6.90 -1.44 -5.10
C ALA A 44 5.71 -0.71 -4.44
N MET A 45 5.84 -0.53 -3.13
CA MET A 45 4.94 0.27 -2.30
C MET A 45 5.58 1.65 -2.17
N PHE A 46 4.75 2.67 -2.13
CA PHE A 46 5.19 4.04 -1.96
C PHE A 46 4.44 4.63 -0.78
N ARG A 47 5.18 5.33 0.07
CA ARG A 47 4.59 6.12 1.15
C ARG A 47 4.18 7.44 0.54
N VAL A 48 2.87 7.68 0.48
CA VAL A 48 2.28 8.91 -0.05
C VAL A 48 1.69 9.70 1.09
N GLU A 49 2.02 10.98 1.15
CA GLU A 49 1.40 11.94 2.05
C GLU A 49 0.29 12.66 1.30
N LEU A 50 -0.94 12.42 1.71
CA LEU A 50 -2.12 13.09 1.15
C LEU A 50 -2.08 14.56 1.53
N ALA A 51 -2.73 15.42 0.73
CA ALA A 51 -2.92 16.83 1.07
C ALA A 51 -3.58 17.06 2.44
N ASN A 52 -4.33 16.05 2.92
CA ASN A 52 -4.99 16.05 4.23
C ASN A 52 -4.02 15.79 5.41
N GLY A 53 -2.72 15.57 5.16
CA GLY A 53 -1.71 15.27 6.19
C GLY A 53 -1.67 13.80 6.64
N HIS A 54 -2.47 12.93 6.02
CA HIS A 54 -2.44 11.48 6.26
C HIS A 54 -1.40 10.80 5.40
N ARG A 55 -0.69 9.83 5.98
CA ARG A 55 0.29 9.01 5.28
C ARG A 55 -0.33 7.66 4.93
N VAL A 56 -0.37 7.36 3.64
CA VAL A 56 -0.94 6.13 3.10
C VAL A 56 0.13 5.30 2.42
N LEU A 57 -0.10 3.99 2.41
CA LEU A 57 0.71 3.05 1.65
C LEU A 57 0.00 2.79 0.33
N ALA A 58 0.61 3.25 -0.77
CA ALA A 58 0.02 3.07 -2.08
C ALA A 58 0.91 2.21 -2.97
N HIS A 59 0.29 1.28 -3.70
CA HIS A 59 0.97 0.56 -4.77
C HIS A 59 0.76 1.27 -6.10
N VAL A 60 1.63 0.99 -7.06
CA VAL A 60 1.46 1.48 -8.44
C VAL A 60 0.45 0.63 -9.21
N SER A 61 -0.46 1.30 -9.92
CA SER A 61 -1.33 0.65 -10.89
C SER A 61 -0.52 0.01 -12.01
N GLY A 62 -1.03 -1.08 -12.60
CA GLY A 62 -0.42 -1.73 -13.75
C GLY A 62 -0.21 -0.78 -14.94
N LYS A 63 -1.07 0.25 -15.10
CA LYS A 63 -0.90 1.30 -16.12
C LYS A 63 0.42 2.05 -15.98
N ILE A 64 0.84 2.36 -14.74
CA ILE A 64 2.11 3.04 -14.47
C ILE A 64 3.31 2.15 -14.84
N ARG A 65 3.23 0.84 -14.56
CA ARG A 65 4.26 -0.12 -14.98
C ARG A 65 4.35 -0.22 -16.51
N MET A 66 3.23 -0.21 -17.22
CA MET A 66 3.21 -0.24 -18.69
C MET A 66 3.79 1.04 -19.31
N ASN A 67 3.50 2.20 -18.73
CA ASN A 67 4.01 3.49 -19.21
C ASN A 67 5.43 3.82 -18.72
N PHE A 68 6.10 2.89 -18.02
CA PHE A 68 7.44 3.08 -17.46
C PHE A 68 7.60 4.39 -16.66
N ILE A 69 6.52 4.84 -16.00
CA ILE A 69 6.55 6.09 -15.24
C ILE A 69 7.40 5.83 -13.99
N ARG A 70 8.58 6.45 -13.94
CA ARG A 70 9.42 6.43 -12.76
C ARG A 70 8.81 7.33 -11.70
N ILE A 71 8.65 6.82 -10.51
CA ILE A 71 8.17 7.59 -9.37
C ILE A 71 9.37 7.93 -8.49
N LEU A 72 9.56 9.22 -8.22
CA LEU A 72 10.59 9.72 -7.33
C LEU A 72 9.95 10.32 -6.07
N PRO A 73 10.66 10.32 -4.93
CA PRO A 73 10.22 11.07 -3.76
C PRO A 73 10.15 12.57 -4.09
N GLY A 74 9.09 13.23 -3.64
CA GLY A 74 8.75 14.62 -3.94
C GLY A 74 7.79 14.80 -5.12
N ASP A 75 7.49 13.73 -5.87
CA ASP A 75 6.53 13.82 -6.97
C ASP A 75 5.08 13.89 -6.47
N ARG A 76 4.27 14.68 -7.18
CA ARG A 76 2.82 14.73 -6.98
C ARG A 76 2.14 13.62 -7.77
N VAL A 77 1.30 12.85 -7.10
CA VAL A 77 0.55 11.74 -7.66
C VAL A 77 -0.91 11.79 -7.27
N LEU A 78 -1.74 11.23 -8.14
CA LEU A 78 -3.12 10.94 -7.85
C LEU A 78 -3.21 9.52 -7.30
N VAL A 79 -3.77 9.40 -6.11
CA VAL A 79 -4.01 8.14 -5.41
C VAL A 79 -5.51 7.92 -5.31
N GLU A 80 -5.97 6.79 -5.81
CA GLU A 80 -7.31 6.31 -5.56
C GLU A 80 -7.33 5.52 -4.25
N LEU A 81 -8.14 5.97 -3.30
CA LEU A 81 -8.39 5.29 -2.03
C LEU A 81 -9.72 4.57 -2.10
N SER A 82 -9.75 3.36 -1.53
CA SER A 82 -11.02 2.68 -1.29
C SER A 82 -11.73 3.39 -0.13
N PRO A 83 -13.04 3.68 -0.23
CA PRO A 83 -13.79 4.35 0.83
C PRO A 83 -13.83 3.55 2.15
N TYR A 84 -13.53 2.25 2.07
CA TYR A 84 -13.45 1.35 3.21
C TYR A 84 -12.08 1.38 3.93
N ASP A 85 -11.01 1.67 3.20
CA ASP A 85 -9.64 1.55 3.68
C ASP A 85 -8.81 2.77 3.24
N LEU A 86 -8.85 3.82 4.05
CA LEU A 86 -8.14 5.07 3.81
C LEU A 86 -6.61 4.95 3.98
N THR A 87 -6.09 3.82 4.47
CA THR A 87 -4.65 3.59 4.68
C THR A 87 -3.95 3.01 3.46
N HIS A 88 -4.71 2.41 2.55
CA HIS A 88 -4.19 1.74 1.36
C HIS A 88 -4.73 2.41 0.10
N GLY A 89 -3.84 2.72 -0.83
CA GLY A 89 -4.20 3.43 -2.06
C GLY A 89 -3.62 2.79 -3.31
N ARG A 90 -4.19 3.19 -4.45
CA ARG A 90 -3.69 2.85 -5.78
C ARG A 90 -3.25 4.11 -6.50
N ILE A 91 -1.97 4.19 -6.84
CA ILE A 91 -1.44 5.29 -7.64
C ILE A 91 -1.87 5.07 -9.09
N THR A 92 -2.69 5.98 -9.60
CA THR A 92 -3.20 5.92 -10.98
C THR A 92 -2.54 6.92 -11.91
N TYR A 93 -2.15 8.09 -11.39
CA TYR A 93 -1.57 9.16 -12.19
C TYR A 93 -0.43 9.88 -11.46
N ARG A 94 0.48 10.46 -12.24
CA ARG A 94 1.54 11.36 -11.76
C ARG A 94 1.41 12.69 -12.50
N TYR A 95 1.36 13.79 -11.74
CA TYR A 95 1.40 15.14 -12.30
C TYR A 95 2.83 15.50 -12.71
N LYS A 96 2.98 16.21 -13.82
CA LYS A 96 4.26 16.61 -14.42
C LYS A 96 4.68 18.00 -13.96
#